data_AF-A0A6L3W0Z9-F1
#
_entry.id   AF-A0A6L3W0Z9-F1
#
_cell.length_a   1.000
_cell.length_b   1.000
_cell.length_c   1.000
_cell.angle_alpha   90.00
_cell.angle_beta   90.00
_cell.angle_gamma   90.00
#
_symmetry.space_group_name_H-M   'P 1'
#
loop_
_entity.id
_entity.type
_entity.pdbx_description
1 polymer ?
#
loop_
_entity_poly.entity_id
_entity_poly.type
_entity_poly.pdbx_seq_one_letter_code
_entity_poly.pdbx_strand_id
1 'polypeptide(L)'
;MSNPTTNPTGATDAADAEVIPLRPAPFGSPDDDITAHPTATPSTDPADAPVLTGGEGADVDTSFEVQFDPEPDAEPEPVDDGIGYLLDDPEGDAYPVIPENLRSLGGVGEAIGRHARRLAHRAAFHGVRAPRYALLAAVWGTVGLCRLINRQLKWWWVSEQDYLRSLAIAQGDRRDWLTLHREVKETRRVRGIILAGQAAGVLLGVLLLVKLAPWWGWVAVAAVVVPWLAHFGRPEDHPIIVPAMTVPRFRLLNHDVVLRGYYSAGLGHPDKPGQQVTFETTMSRTKEGQGSQVKVVLPHGTGFDAVVKAKDDLASGLDVAPSQVYLTHDPTSHRRHTLTVMDRDPLAVPAGKTPLLDCKPRNIWKPAPFGL
;
A
#
# COMPACT_ATOMS: atom_id res chain seq x y z
N MET A 1 67.91 -18.45 49.06
CA MET A 1 69.08 -18.65 48.19
C MET A 1 68.56 -19.20 46.87
N SER A 2 68.17 -18.34 45.93
CA SER A 2 69.00 -17.78 44.83
C SER A 2 68.87 -18.61 43.55
N ASN A 3 67.94 -18.18 42.66
CA ASN A 3 67.98 -17.94 41.20
C ASN A 3 69.25 -18.34 40.37
N PRO A 4 69.29 -18.21 39.02
CA PRO A 4 68.25 -18.20 37.94
C PRO A 4 68.71 -18.92 36.64
N THR A 5 67.88 -18.99 35.58
CA THR A 5 68.34 -19.18 34.16
C THR A 5 67.27 -18.60 33.21
N THR A 6 67.32 -17.30 32.90
CA THR A 6 67.71 -16.65 31.62
C THR A 6 66.77 -16.84 30.41
N ASN A 7 66.20 -15.70 29.98
CA ASN A 7 65.62 -15.45 28.65
C ASN A 7 66.68 -15.55 27.53
N PRO A 8 66.21 -15.63 26.27
CA PRO A 8 66.65 -14.60 25.32
C PRO A 8 65.50 -13.92 24.57
N THR A 9 65.68 -12.62 24.45
CA THR A 9 65.01 -11.63 23.60
C THR A 9 65.14 -11.97 22.11
N GLY A 10 64.03 -11.89 21.39
CA GLY A 10 63.97 -11.75 19.94
C GLY A 10 62.89 -10.72 19.60
N ALA A 11 63.33 -9.53 19.22
CA ALA A 11 62.49 -8.42 18.79
C ALA A 11 62.11 -8.58 17.32
N THR A 12 60.83 -8.39 16.98
CA THR A 12 60.38 -7.85 15.70
C THR A 12 59.01 -7.18 15.88
N ASP A 13 59.04 -5.86 15.69
CA ASP A 13 58.05 -4.97 15.10
C ASP A 13 56.59 -4.97 15.55
N ALA A 14 56.27 -3.83 16.15
CA ALA A 14 54.95 -3.27 16.31
C ALA A 14 54.28 -3.03 14.96
N ALA A 15 53.08 -3.60 14.81
CA ALA A 15 52.05 -3.06 13.95
C ALA A 15 50.77 -3.00 14.79
N ASP A 16 50.26 -1.78 14.98
CA ASP A 16 49.07 -1.46 15.73
C ASP A 16 47.85 -2.23 15.20
N ALA A 17 47.37 -3.21 15.96
CA ALA A 17 46.09 -3.85 15.71
C ALA A 17 44.99 -3.05 16.44
N GLU A 18 44.42 -2.06 15.76
CA GLU A 18 43.23 -1.35 16.19
C GLU A 18 42.03 -2.33 16.23
N VAL A 19 41.52 -2.60 17.44
CA VAL A 19 40.35 -3.45 17.66
C VAL A 19 39.09 -2.62 17.42
N ILE A 20 38.48 -2.79 16.25
CA ILE A 20 37.19 -2.17 15.90
C ILE A 20 36.05 -2.98 16.54
N PRO A 21 35.24 -2.41 17.45
CA PRO A 21 34.05 -3.10 17.94
C PRO A 21 32.96 -3.14 16.85
N LEU A 22 32.58 -4.34 16.42
CA LEU A 22 31.40 -4.56 15.57
C LEU A 22 30.13 -4.22 16.38
N ARG A 23 29.59 -3.02 16.17
CA ARG A 23 28.21 -2.67 16.53
C ARG A 23 27.25 -3.37 15.56
N PRO A 24 26.17 -4.03 16.03
CA PRO A 24 25.09 -4.43 15.14
C PRO A 24 24.35 -3.17 14.65
N ALA A 25 24.26 -3.01 13.33
CA ALA A 25 23.43 -2.00 12.70
C ALA A 25 21.94 -2.27 13.01
N PRO A 26 21.13 -1.24 13.31
CA PRO A 26 19.68 -1.40 13.33
C PRO A 26 19.19 -1.64 11.90
N PHE A 27 18.45 -2.73 11.70
CA PHE A 27 17.75 -3.00 10.44
C PHE A 27 16.77 -1.86 10.15
N GLY A 28 16.93 -1.24 8.98
CA GLY A 28 16.11 -0.13 8.51
C GLY A 28 14.64 -0.51 8.32
N SER A 29 13.76 0.37 8.79
CA SER A 29 12.36 0.42 8.43
C SER A 29 12.23 0.95 6.99
N PRO A 30 11.33 0.41 6.16
CA PRO A 30 11.18 0.87 4.78
C PRO A 30 10.29 2.12 4.74
N ASP A 31 10.79 3.26 5.20
CA ASP A 31 10.15 4.57 5.06
C ASP A 31 11.16 5.66 5.47
N ASP A 32 12.18 5.95 4.66
CA ASP A 32 12.97 7.19 4.77
C ASP A 32 13.89 7.34 3.54
N ASP A 33 13.39 8.01 2.50
CA ASP A 33 14.27 8.57 1.45
C ASP A 33 13.57 9.75 0.73
N ILE A 34 13.47 10.90 1.42
CA ILE A 34 13.38 12.23 0.80
C ILE A 34 14.15 13.22 1.69
N THR A 35 15.47 13.28 1.54
CA THR A 35 16.25 14.45 1.98
C THR A 35 16.31 15.46 0.85
N ALA A 36 15.63 16.58 1.08
CA ALA A 36 15.74 17.81 0.32
C ALA A 36 17.18 18.35 0.33
N HIS A 37 17.70 18.70 -0.84
CA HIS A 37 18.86 19.58 -0.97
C HIS A 37 18.37 21.00 -1.32
N PRO A 38 18.73 22.04 -0.52
CA PRO A 38 18.45 23.43 -0.87
C PRO A 38 19.58 23.96 -1.76
N THR A 39 19.29 24.24 -3.03
CA THR A 39 20.22 24.99 -3.89
C THR A 39 19.92 26.48 -3.76
N ALA A 40 20.86 27.19 -3.15
CA ALA A 40 20.91 28.63 -3.10
C ALA A 40 21.08 29.23 -4.51
N THR A 41 20.21 30.16 -4.86
CA THR A 41 20.34 31.10 -5.99
C THR A 41 21.33 32.20 -5.63
N PRO A 42 22.38 32.48 -6.44
CA PRO A 42 23.09 33.74 -6.39
C PRO A 42 22.43 34.75 -7.33
N SER A 43 22.06 35.89 -6.76
CA SER A 43 21.72 37.14 -7.42
C SER A 43 22.91 37.71 -8.19
N THR A 44 22.72 38.16 -9.43
CA THR A 44 23.64 39.08 -10.13
C THR A 44 22.82 40.04 -10.98
N ASP A 45 22.91 41.33 -10.65
CA ASP A 45 22.31 42.46 -11.35
C ASP A 45 23.05 42.79 -12.67
N PRO A 46 22.41 43.50 -13.60
CA PRO A 46 22.84 43.63 -14.99
C PRO A 46 23.78 44.81 -15.19
N ALA A 47 25.10 44.56 -15.21
CA ALA A 47 26.08 45.49 -15.75
C ALA A 47 27.37 44.72 -16.01
N ASP A 48 27.54 44.20 -17.23
CA ASP A 48 28.82 44.12 -17.93
C ASP A 48 28.65 43.33 -19.24
N ALA A 49 28.46 44.07 -20.32
CA ALA A 49 28.63 43.59 -21.67
C ALA A 49 30.09 43.81 -22.11
N PRO A 50 30.69 42.87 -22.86
CA PRO A 50 31.68 43.24 -23.85
C PRO A 50 31.10 43.02 -25.26
N VAL A 51 30.98 44.13 -25.98
CA VAL A 51 30.85 44.18 -27.44
C VAL A 51 32.18 43.72 -28.04
N LEU A 52 32.16 42.68 -28.87
CA LEU A 52 33.24 42.38 -29.81
C LEU A 52 32.64 42.05 -31.19
N THR A 53 33.06 42.85 -32.15
CA THR A 53 32.74 42.88 -33.57
C THR A 53 33.54 41.84 -34.37
N GLY A 54 32.86 41.17 -35.32
CA GLY A 54 33.37 40.89 -36.68
C GLY A 54 34.10 39.57 -36.93
N GLY A 55 33.62 38.79 -37.92
CA GLY A 55 34.42 37.78 -38.61
C GLY A 55 33.64 36.60 -39.20
N GLU A 56 33.20 36.76 -40.45
CA GLU A 56 32.79 35.77 -41.47
C GLU A 56 33.06 34.26 -41.26
N GLY A 57 32.04 33.46 -41.60
CA GLY A 57 32.16 32.03 -41.90
C GLY A 57 30.84 31.47 -42.44
N ALA A 58 30.65 31.58 -43.74
CA ALA A 58 29.46 31.14 -44.47
C ALA A 58 29.25 29.62 -44.39
N ASP A 59 28.01 29.20 -44.11
CA ASP A 59 27.46 27.94 -44.61
C ASP A 59 26.24 28.29 -45.46
N VAL A 60 26.23 27.75 -46.67
CA VAL A 60 25.48 28.24 -47.82
C VAL A 60 24.23 27.38 -47.95
N ASP A 61 23.09 27.91 -47.51
CA ASP A 61 21.80 27.30 -47.81
C ASP A 61 21.47 27.57 -49.29
N THR A 62 21.40 26.50 -50.07
CA THR A 62 21.08 26.51 -51.50
C THR A 62 19.68 25.96 -51.73
N SER A 63 18.68 26.58 -51.11
CA SER A 63 17.28 26.45 -51.52
C SER A 63 17.01 27.42 -52.67
N PHE A 64 16.91 26.90 -53.89
CA PHE A 64 16.46 27.68 -55.05
C PHE A 64 14.95 27.95 -54.94
N GLU A 65 14.55 29.07 -54.32
CA GLU A 65 13.22 29.64 -54.55
C GLU A 65 13.25 30.44 -55.85
N VAL A 66 12.68 29.86 -56.90
CA VAL A 66 12.39 30.59 -58.15
C VAL A 66 11.06 31.32 -57.95
N GLN A 67 11.11 32.62 -57.68
CA GLN A 67 9.93 33.49 -57.70
C GLN A 67 9.39 33.59 -59.13
N PHE A 68 8.22 33.01 -59.37
CA PHE A 68 7.56 32.99 -60.68
C PHE A 68 6.58 34.14 -60.92
N ASP A 69 6.35 35.02 -59.93
CA ASP A 69 5.44 36.16 -60.05
C ASP A 69 6.13 37.48 -59.68
N PRO A 70 5.79 38.60 -60.36
CA PRO A 70 6.30 39.91 -60.01
C PRO A 70 5.86 40.27 -58.58
N GLU A 71 6.83 40.66 -57.77
CA GLU A 71 6.63 41.08 -56.38
C GLU A 71 5.64 42.27 -56.36
N PRO A 72 4.48 42.16 -55.69
CA PRO A 72 3.50 43.23 -55.67
C PRO A 72 4.07 44.44 -54.93
N ASP A 73 3.90 45.66 -55.50
CA ASP A 73 4.33 46.96 -54.94
C ASP A 73 3.57 47.37 -53.64
N ALA A 74 2.97 46.42 -52.93
CA ALA A 74 2.23 46.65 -51.70
C ALA A 74 2.94 45.95 -50.54
N GLU A 75 3.13 46.67 -49.43
CA GLU A 75 3.60 46.08 -48.18
C GLU A 75 2.72 44.86 -47.83
N PRO A 76 3.31 43.70 -47.47
CA PRO A 76 2.53 42.52 -47.14
C PRO A 76 1.65 42.82 -45.93
N GLU A 77 0.35 42.98 -46.15
CA GLU A 77 -0.61 43.03 -45.06
C GLU A 77 -0.64 41.65 -44.38
N PRO A 78 -0.47 41.58 -43.05
CA PRO A 78 -0.57 40.33 -42.32
C PRO A 78 -1.96 39.74 -42.52
N VAL A 79 -2.02 38.56 -43.15
CA VAL A 79 -3.27 37.82 -43.43
C VAL A 79 -3.90 37.26 -42.13
N ASP A 80 -3.17 37.32 -41.03
CA ASP A 80 -3.60 36.90 -39.70
C ASP A 80 -3.36 38.06 -38.71
N ASP A 81 -4.43 38.56 -38.11
CA ASP A 81 -4.42 39.63 -37.10
C ASP A 81 -3.87 39.16 -35.74
N GLY A 82 -3.35 37.92 -35.66
CA GLY A 82 -2.76 37.36 -34.45
C GLY A 82 -3.78 37.07 -33.36
N ILE A 83 -5.07 37.21 -33.68
CA ILE A 83 -6.19 36.89 -32.81
C ILE A 83 -6.56 35.44 -33.11
N GLY A 84 -5.93 34.52 -32.40
CA GLY A 84 -6.34 33.11 -32.44
C GLY A 84 -7.84 33.01 -32.14
N TYR A 85 -8.59 32.29 -32.98
CA TYR A 85 -10.00 32.05 -32.73
C TYR A 85 -10.15 31.29 -31.40
N LEU A 86 -10.80 31.93 -30.42
CA LEU A 86 -11.32 31.22 -29.26
C LEU A 86 -12.34 30.21 -29.79
N LEU A 87 -11.96 28.93 -29.79
CA LEU A 87 -12.93 27.85 -29.92
C LEU A 87 -13.93 28.00 -28.77
N ASP A 88 -15.22 27.77 -29.05
CA ASP A 88 -16.26 27.79 -28.04
C ASP A 88 -15.80 26.94 -26.85
N ASP A 89 -15.82 27.54 -25.65
CA ASP A 89 -15.50 26.84 -24.41
C ASP A 89 -16.48 25.68 -24.29
N PRO A 90 -16.04 24.40 -24.42
CA PRO A 90 -16.95 23.29 -24.27
C PRO A 90 -17.45 23.34 -22.83
N GLU A 91 -18.74 23.65 -22.65
CA GLU A 91 -19.43 23.68 -21.37
C GLU A 91 -18.89 22.55 -20.49
N GLY A 92 -18.09 22.89 -19.48
CA GLY A 92 -17.32 21.90 -18.74
C GLY A 92 -18.26 20.88 -18.10
N ASP A 93 -18.05 19.60 -18.42
CA ASP A 93 -18.88 18.52 -17.87
C ASP A 93 -18.75 18.49 -16.34
N ALA A 94 -19.85 18.76 -15.63
CA ALA A 94 -19.88 18.66 -14.18
C ALA A 94 -19.68 17.20 -13.73
N TYR A 95 -18.75 16.98 -12.80
CA TYR A 95 -18.50 15.64 -12.29
C TYR A 95 -19.76 15.04 -11.63
N PRO A 96 -20.04 13.75 -11.90
CA PRO A 96 -21.18 13.07 -11.30
C PRO A 96 -21.01 12.95 -9.77
N VAL A 97 -21.92 13.54 -8.99
CA VAL A 97 -21.92 13.43 -7.51
C VAL A 97 -22.15 11.98 -7.05
N ILE A 98 -23.10 11.28 -7.69
CA ILE A 98 -23.37 9.87 -7.44
C ILE A 98 -22.66 9.04 -8.50
N PRO A 99 -21.82 8.05 -8.13
CA PRO A 99 -21.17 7.13 -9.07
C PRO A 99 -22.17 6.40 -9.96
N GLU A 100 -21.82 6.18 -11.23
CA GLU A 100 -22.73 5.58 -12.22
C GLU A 100 -23.29 4.21 -11.79
N ASN A 101 -22.45 3.38 -11.17
CA ASN A 101 -22.85 2.07 -10.67
C ASN A 101 -23.86 2.11 -9.51
N LEU A 102 -24.02 3.26 -8.83
CA LEU A 102 -24.98 3.43 -7.74
C LEU A 102 -26.28 4.12 -8.18
N ARG A 103 -26.34 4.58 -9.43
CA ARG A 103 -27.54 5.20 -10.01
C ARG A 103 -28.60 4.19 -10.44
N SER A 104 -28.23 2.92 -10.53
CA SER A 104 -29.13 1.83 -10.94
C SER A 104 -29.29 0.79 -9.84
N LEU A 105 -30.50 0.22 -9.71
CA LEU A 105 -30.75 -0.88 -8.78
C LEU A 105 -29.87 -2.10 -9.09
N GLY A 106 -29.57 -2.35 -10.38
CA GLY A 106 -28.69 -3.42 -10.81
C GLY A 106 -27.24 -3.23 -10.31
N GLY A 107 -26.68 -2.03 -10.48
CA GLY A 107 -25.31 -1.75 -10.03
C GLY A 107 -25.17 -1.69 -8.51
N VAL A 108 -26.20 -1.25 -7.78
CA VAL A 108 -26.26 -1.38 -6.30
C VAL A 108 -26.29 -2.85 -5.89
N GLY A 109 -27.12 -3.66 -6.55
CA GLY A 109 -27.20 -5.10 -6.31
C GLY A 109 -25.87 -5.82 -6.52
N GLU A 110 -25.13 -5.48 -7.59
CA GLU A 110 -23.82 -6.08 -7.85
C GLU A 110 -22.76 -5.60 -6.85
N ALA A 111 -22.81 -4.33 -6.42
CA ALA A 111 -21.94 -3.84 -5.36
C ALA A 111 -22.14 -4.63 -4.06
N ILE A 112 -23.39 -4.77 -3.60
CA ILE A 112 -23.74 -5.56 -2.42
C ILE A 112 -23.33 -7.02 -2.61
N GLY A 113 -23.64 -7.62 -3.77
CA GLY A 113 -23.31 -8.99 -4.10
C GLY A 113 -21.81 -9.28 -4.03
N ARG A 114 -20.95 -8.36 -4.52
CA ARG A 114 -19.49 -8.49 -4.39
C ARG A 114 -19.03 -8.48 -2.93
N HIS A 115 -19.55 -7.58 -2.11
CA HIS A 115 -19.20 -7.54 -0.68
C HIS A 115 -19.72 -8.78 0.05
N ALA A 116 -20.96 -9.19 -0.21
CA ALA A 116 -21.57 -10.39 0.37
C ALA A 116 -20.77 -11.65 0.02
N ARG A 117 -20.39 -11.86 -1.24
CA ARG A 117 -19.57 -13.02 -1.66
C ARG A 117 -18.21 -13.05 -0.95
N ARG A 118 -17.54 -11.90 -0.79
CA ARG A 118 -16.26 -11.80 -0.07
C ARG A 118 -16.42 -12.12 1.41
N LEU A 119 -17.45 -11.57 2.05
CA LEU A 119 -17.76 -11.83 3.46
C LEU A 119 -18.15 -13.29 3.68
N ALA A 120 -19.00 -13.85 2.82
CA ALA A 120 -19.42 -15.24 2.86
C ALA A 120 -18.23 -16.19 2.72
N HIS A 121 -17.30 -15.92 1.79
CA HIS A 121 -16.08 -16.72 1.65
C HIS A 121 -15.21 -16.65 2.91
N ARG A 122 -14.99 -15.47 3.48
CA ARG A 122 -14.24 -15.32 4.75
C ARG A 122 -14.93 -16.04 5.91
N ALA A 123 -16.25 -15.87 6.04
CA ALA A 123 -17.04 -16.53 7.07
C ALA A 123 -16.97 -18.06 6.94
N ALA A 124 -17.11 -18.60 5.73
CA ALA A 124 -16.97 -20.03 5.48
C ALA A 124 -15.53 -20.52 5.76
N PHE A 125 -14.52 -19.80 5.27
CA PHE A 125 -13.11 -20.12 5.45
C PHE A 125 -12.73 -20.20 6.93
N HIS A 126 -13.12 -19.19 7.72
CA HIS A 126 -12.86 -19.15 9.16
C HIS A 126 -13.80 -20.06 9.94
N GLY A 127 -15.05 -20.24 9.51
CA GLY A 127 -16.03 -21.13 10.14
C GLY A 127 -15.56 -22.58 10.15
N VAL A 128 -15.09 -23.10 9.01
CA VAL A 128 -14.51 -24.45 8.92
C VAL A 128 -13.26 -24.61 9.80
N ARG A 129 -12.48 -23.53 9.98
CA ARG A 129 -11.24 -23.54 10.78
C ARG A 129 -11.45 -23.14 12.25
N ALA A 130 -12.64 -22.69 12.62
CA ALA A 130 -12.95 -22.19 13.96
C ALA A 130 -12.62 -23.22 15.06
N PRO A 131 -12.89 -24.54 14.89
CA PRO A 131 -12.51 -25.53 15.90
C PRO A 131 -11.00 -25.58 16.15
N ARG A 132 -10.19 -25.52 15.07
CA ARG A 132 -8.73 -25.48 15.18
C ARG A 132 -8.25 -24.21 15.85
N TYR A 133 -8.82 -23.05 15.49
CA TYR A 133 -8.48 -21.77 16.12
C TYR A 133 -8.82 -21.77 17.61
N ALA A 134 -9.97 -22.33 18.00
CA ALA A 134 -10.36 -22.46 19.40
C ALA A 134 -9.37 -23.34 20.18
N LEU A 135 -8.95 -24.48 19.61
CA LEU A 135 -7.96 -25.35 20.24
C LEU A 135 -6.60 -24.66 20.39
N LEU A 136 -6.10 -24.00 19.35
CA LEU A 136 -4.85 -23.25 19.41
C LEU A 136 -4.94 -22.09 20.40
N ALA A 137 -6.05 -21.37 20.43
CA ALA A 137 -6.29 -20.29 21.39
C ALA A 137 -6.35 -20.82 22.83
N ALA A 138 -6.92 -22.00 23.07
CA ALA A 138 -6.90 -22.63 24.39
C ALA A 138 -5.47 -23.01 24.81
N VAL A 139 -4.72 -23.70 23.95
CA VAL A 139 -3.32 -24.11 24.23
C VAL A 139 -2.44 -22.89 24.51
N TRP A 140 -2.44 -21.91 23.60
CA TRP A 140 -1.64 -20.69 23.80
C TRP A 140 -2.19 -19.82 24.93
N GLY A 141 -3.50 -19.84 25.19
CA GLY A 141 -4.11 -19.18 26.33
C GLY A 141 -3.60 -19.74 27.66
N THR A 142 -3.49 -21.06 27.80
CA THR A 142 -2.89 -21.71 28.97
C THR A 142 -1.42 -21.32 29.13
N VAL A 143 -0.64 -21.35 28.04
CA VAL A 143 0.76 -20.92 28.07
C VAL A 143 0.88 -19.45 28.48
N GLY A 144 0.04 -18.58 27.92
CA GLY A 144 0.01 -17.15 28.26
C GLY A 144 -0.34 -16.90 29.72
N LEU A 145 -1.29 -17.65 30.27
CA LEU A 145 -1.62 -17.62 31.69
C LEU A 145 -0.43 -18.03 32.56
N CYS A 146 0.24 -19.14 32.23
CA CYS A 146 1.44 -19.59 32.96
C CYS A 146 2.57 -18.55 32.89
N ARG A 147 2.79 -17.93 31.73
CA ARG A 147 3.79 -16.86 31.55
C ARG A 147 3.43 -15.61 32.36
N LEU A 148 2.16 -15.21 32.36
CA LEU A 148 1.67 -14.09 33.14
C LEU A 148 1.88 -14.34 34.64
N ILE A 149 1.46 -15.50 35.15
CA ILE A 149 1.66 -15.89 36.55
C ILE A 149 3.15 -15.87 36.90
N ASN A 150 4.00 -16.49 36.07
CA ASN A 150 5.46 -16.49 36.30
C ASN A 150 6.04 -15.06 36.32
N ARG A 151 5.58 -14.18 35.43
CA ARG A 151 6.02 -12.77 35.41
C ARG A 151 5.59 -12.04 36.68
N GLN A 152 4.35 -12.23 37.14
CA GLN A 152 3.86 -11.65 38.39
C GLN A 152 4.64 -12.17 39.60
N LEU A 153 4.94 -13.48 39.65
CA LEU A 153 5.72 -14.09 40.71
C LEU A 153 7.17 -13.58 40.72
N LYS A 154 7.83 -13.53 39.55
CA LYS A 154 9.19 -12.95 39.43
C LYS A 154 9.23 -11.49 39.85
N TRP A 155 8.25 -10.71 39.41
CA TRP A 155 8.09 -9.31 39.81
C TRP A 155 7.89 -9.18 41.32
N TRP A 156 7.04 -10.01 41.92
CA TRP A 156 6.82 -10.01 43.36
C TRP A 156 8.07 -10.39 44.15
N TRP A 157 8.84 -11.37 43.67
CA TRP A 157 10.02 -11.85 44.36
C TRP A 157 11.20 -10.88 44.33
N VAL A 158 11.15 -9.89 43.43
CA VAL A 158 12.21 -8.88 43.24
C VAL A 158 13.55 -9.55 42.92
N SER A 159 13.53 -10.53 42.00
CA SER A 159 14.69 -11.39 41.71
C SER A 159 15.94 -10.61 41.22
N GLU A 160 15.75 -9.41 40.69
CA GLU A 160 16.83 -8.50 40.26
C GLU A 160 17.77 -8.08 41.41
N GLN A 161 17.28 -8.10 42.66
CA GLN A 161 18.03 -7.66 43.85
C GLN A 161 18.93 -8.77 44.43
N ASP A 162 18.82 -10.01 43.94
CA ASP A 162 19.63 -11.13 44.44
C ASP A 162 21.12 -10.90 44.16
N TYR A 163 21.44 -10.32 43.00
CA TYR A 163 22.81 -9.97 42.62
C TYR A 163 23.43 -8.94 43.57
N LEU A 164 22.73 -7.83 43.84
CA LEU A 164 23.23 -6.77 44.72
C LEU A 164 23.49 -7.25 46.15
N ARG A 165 22.62 -8.14 46.66
CA ARG A 165 22.83 -8.75 47.98
C ARG A 165 24.03 -9.69 48.00
N SER A 166 24.26 -10.44 46.92
CA SER A 166 25.46 -11.30 46.81
C SER A 166 26.75 -10.48 46.73
N LEU A 167 26.72 -9.33 46.05
CA LEU A 167 27.86 -8.41 45.94
C LEU A 167 28.22 -7.80 47.30
N ALA A 168 27.22 -7.35 48.08
CA ALA A 168 27.45 -6.81 49.42
C ALA A 168 28.08 -7.86 50.37
N ILE A 169 27.67 -9.13 50.26
CA ILE A 169 28.30 -10.24 50.99
C ILE A 169 29.77 -10.41 50.56
N ALA A 170 30.03 -10.41 49.24
CA ALA A 170 31.38 -10.59 48.71
C ALA A 170 32.33 -9.46 49.13
N GLN A 171 31.82 -8.24 49.29
CA GLN A 171 32.57 -7.07 49.77
C GLN A 171 32.71 -7.01 51.30
N GLY A 172 32.02 -7.90 52.04
CA GLY A 172 32.03 -7.90 53.50
C GLY A 172 31.25 -6.74 54.13
N ASP A 173 30.46 -5.99 53.35
CA ASP A 173 29.67 -4.87 53.88
C ASP A 173 28.34 -5.36 54.45
N ARG A 174 28.36 -5.59 55.78
CA ARG A 174 27.19 -6.01 56.54
C ARG A 174 26.09 -4.94 56.57
N ARG A 175 26.45 -3.65 56.58
CA ARG A 175 25.47 -2.56 56.71
C ARG A 175 24.67 -2.44 55.42
N ASP A 176 25.35 -2.46 54.28
CA ASP A 176 24.70 -2.40 52.98
C ASP A 176 23.82 -3.62 52.74
N TRP A 177 24.27 -4.81 53.14
CA TRP A 177 23.45 -6.00 53.06
C TRP A 177 22.15 -5.90 53.88
N LEU A 178 22.22 -5.39 55.12
CA LEU A 178 21.05 -5.23 55.98
C LEU A 178 20.06 -4.20 55.42
N THR A 179 20.56 -3.11 54.85
CA THR A 179 19.75 -2.09 54.18
C THR A 179 19.02 -2.69 52.98
N LEU A 180 19.75 -3.33 52.07
CA LEU A 180 19.16 -4.00 50.89
C LEU A 180 18.13 -5.08 51.29
N HIS A 181 18.41 -5.85 52.33
CA HIS A 181 17.49 -6.87 52.82
C HIS A 181 16.17 -6.26 53.34
N ARG A 182 16.25 -5.14 54.06
CA ARG A 182 15.06 -4.42 54.56
C ARG A 182 14.21 -3.87 53.41
N GLU A 183 14.84 -3.19 52.45
CA GLU A 183 14.16 -2.61 51.29
C GLU A 183 13.48 -3.68 50.42
N VAL A 184 14.14 -4.82 50.21
CA VAL A 184 13.55 -5.96 49.48
C VAL A 184 12.34 -6.53 50.22
N LYS A 185 12.41 -6.67 51.56
CA LYS A 185 11.29 -7.18 52.36
C LYS A 185 10.09 -6.24 52.29
N GLU A 186 10.32 -4.93 52.36
CA GLU A 186 9.28 -3.91 52.23
C GLU A 186 8.66 -3.89 50.83
N THR A 187 9.49 -3.87 49.79
CA THR A 187 9.04 -3.95 48.39
C THR A 187 8.22 -5.22 48.13
N ARG A 188 8.69 -6.38 48.61
CA ARG A 188 7.96 -7.65 48.48
C ARG A 188 6.63 -7.62 49.23
N ARG A 189 6.56 -6.97 50.40
CA ARG A 189 5.29 -6.79 51.13
C ARG A 189 4.31 -5.94 50.31
N VAL A 190 4.74 -4.80 49.78
CA VAL A 190 3.89 -3.91 48.98
C VAL A 190 3.42 -4.61 47.70
N ARG A 191 4.34 -5.20 46.92
CA ARG A 191 4.01 -5.95 45.71
C ARG A 191 3.09 -7.15 46.01
N GLY A 192 3.28 -7.80 47.15
CA GLY A 192 2.42 -8.90 47.61
C GLY A 192 0.99 -8.45 47.93
N ILE A 193 0.82 -7.29 48.58
CA ILE A 193 -0.50 -6.69 48.82
C ILE A 193 -1.20 -6.35 47.49
N ILE A 194 -0.46 -5.79 46.52
CA ILE A 194 -0.99 -5.50 45.18
C ILE A 194 -1.46 -6.77 44.49
N LEU A 195 -0.65 -7.83 44.49
CA LEU A 195 -1.04 -9.13 43.90
C LEU A 195 -2.24 -9.76 44.61
N ALA A 196 -2.28 -9.69 45.94
CA ALA A 196 -3.41 -10.18 46.72
C ALA A 196 -4.69 -9.42 46.36
N GLY A 197 -4.62 -8.09 46.20
CA GLY A 197 -5.73 -7.26 45.74
C GLY A 197 -6.20 -7.62 44.33
N GLN A 198 -5.27 -7.86 43.39
CA GLN A 198 -5.60 -8.34 42.04
C GLN A 198 -6.28 -9.71 42.07
N ALA A 199 -5.73 -10.67 42.83
CA ALA A 199 -6.30 -12.00 42.97
C ALA A 199 -7.70 -11.96 43.60
N ALA A 200 -7.91 -11.11 44.61
CA ALA A 200 -9.21 -10.89 45.22
C ALA A 200 -10.21 -10.26 44.22
N GLY A 201 -9.76 -9.31 43.40
CA GLY A 201 -10.58 -8.70 42.34
C GLY A 201 -11.01 -9.72 41.27
N VAL A 202 -10.09 -10.58 40.82
CA VAL A 202 -10.40 -11.67 39.87
C VAL A 202 -11.38 -12.66 40.51
N LEU A 203 -11.13 -13.07 41.76
CA LEU A 203 -12.01 -13.99 42.49
C LEU A 203 -13.43 -13.41 42.63
N LEU A 204 -13.55 -12.14 43.03
CA LEU A 204 -14.84 -11.46 43.11
C LEU A 204 -15.53 -11.40 41.75
N GLY A 205 -14.81 -11.06 40.69
CA GLY A 205 -15.34 -11.05 39.32
C GLY A 205 -15.88 -12.42 38.90
N VAL A 206 -15.14 -13.51 39.18
CA VAL A 206 -15.59 -14.88 38.92
C VAL A 206 -16.82 -15.23 39.75
N LEU A 207 -16.85 -14.90 41.04
CA LEU A 207 -18.02 -15.16 41.90
C LEU A 207 -19.28 -14.42 41.42
N LEU A 208 -19.13 -13.16 41.00
CA LEU A 208 -20.22 -12.39 40.40
C LEU A 208 -20.68 -13.04 39.09
N LEU A 209 -19.75 -13.50 38.25
CA LEU A 209 -20.08 -14.19 37.00
C LEU A 209 -20.85 -15.50 37.25
N VAL A 210 -20.43 -16.32 38.22
CA VAL A 210 -21.14 -17.55 38.64
C VAL A 210 -22.56 -17.25 39.12
N LYS A 211 -22.75 -16.15 39.88
CA LYS A 211 -24.03 -15.84 40.54
C LYS A 211 -25.01 -15.11 39.64
N LEU A 212 -24.53 -14.20 38.80
CA LEU A 212 -25.37 -13.24 38.06
C LEU A 212 -25.44 -13.55 36.57
N ALA A 213 -24.42 -14.21 36.00
CA ALA A 213 -24.35 -14.37 34.56
C ALA A 213 -24.98 -15.68 34.09
N PRO A 214 -25.83 -15.63 33.05
CA PRO A 214 -26.28 -16.83 32.35
C PRO A 214 -25.10 -17.47 31.58
N TRP A 215 -25.32 -18.67 31.05
CA TRP A 215 -24.28 -19.46 30.36
C TRP A 215 -23.58 -18.69 29.22
N TRP A 216 -24.28 -17.80 28.50
CA TRP A 216 -23.67 -16.99 27.44
C TRP A 216 -22.72 -15.90 27.99
N GLY A 217 -22.86 -15.51 29.25
CA GLY A 217 -21.94 -14.60 29.92
C GLY A 217 -20.54 -15.20 30.07
N TRP A 218 -20.45 -16.51 30.35
CA TRP A 218 -19.18 -17.24 30.34
C TRP A 218 -18.54 -17.26 28.95
N VAL A 219 -19.35 -17.45 27.91
CA VAL A 219 -18.87 -17.41 26.52
C VAL A 219 -18.36 -16.02 26.17
N ALA A 220 -19.06 -14.95 26.56
CA ALA A 220 -18.62 -13.58 26.32
C ALA A 220 -17.30 -13.25 27.02
N VAL A 221 -17.14 -13.65 28.29
CA VAL A 221 -15.87 -13.48 29.03
C VAL A 221 -14.76 -14.30 28.37
N ALA A 222 -15.02 -15.56 28.02
CA ALA A 222 -14.04 -16.41 27.35
C ALA A 222 -13.62 -15.84 25.98
N ALA A 223 -14.55 -15.26 25.23
CA ALA A 223 -14.28 -14.65 23.92
C ALA A 223 -13.34 -13.43 24.00
N VAL A 224 -13.18 -12.81 25.17
CA VAL A 224 -12.23 -11.71 25.40
C VAL A 224 -10.95 -12.20 26.06
N VAL A 225 -11.07 -12.97 27.15
CA VAL A 225 -9.93 -13.38 27.98
C VAL A 225 -9.04 -14.39 27.25
N VAL A 226 -9.62 -15.37 26.55
CA VAL A 226 -8.84 -16.43 25.89
C VAL A 226 -7.98 -15.86 24.76
N PRO A 227 -8.50 -15.04 23.81
CA PRO A 227 -7.65 -14.43 22.79
C PRO A 227 -6.57 -13.51 23.36
N TRP A 228 -6.88 -12.77 24.43
CA TRP A 228 -5.90 -11.90 25.10
C TRP A 228 -4.75 -12.71 25.71
N LEU A 229 -5.04 -13.78 26.46
CA LEU A 229 -4.03 -14.68 27.00
C LEU A 229 -3.26 -15.40 25.89
N ALA A 230 -3.95 -15.87 24.86
CA ALA A 230 -3.34 -16.56 23.73
C ALA A 230 -2.36 -15.66 22.98
N HIS A 231 -2.63 -14.36 22.90
CA HIS A 231 -1.71 -13.38 22.32
C HIS A 231 -0.39 -13.28 23.11
N PHE A 232 -0.43 -13.31 24.45
CA PHE A 232 0.79 -13.32 25.28
C PHE A 232 1.50 -14.68 25.31
N GLY A 233 0.76 -15.76 25.09
CA GLY A 233 1.31 -17.12 25.11
C GLY A 233 1.99 -17.52 23.82
N ARG A 234 1.45 -17.10 22.67
CA ARG A 234 1.90 -17.54 21.35
C ARG A 234 3.31 -17.02 20.99
N PRO A 235 4.14 -17.81 20.29
CA PRO A 235 5.33 -17.34 19.61
C PRO A 235 4.98 -16.41 18.45
N GLU A 236 5.90 -15.52 18.08
CA GLU A 236 5.69 -14.56 16.99
C GLU A 236 5.47 -15.26 15.63
N ASP A 237 6.22 -16.34 15.38
CA ASP A 237 6.20 -17.10 14.13
C ASP A 237 5.00 -18.03 13.93
N HIS A 238 4.15 -18.17 14.96
CA HIS A 238 3.00 -19.08 14.93
C HIS A 238 1.67 -18.32 15.11
N PRO A 239 1.15 -17.68 14.03
CA PRO A 239 -0.14 -17.01 14.09
C PRO A 239 -1.29 -18.01 14.28
N ILE A 240 -2.23 -17.68 15.16
CA ILE A 240 -3.40 -18.52 15.45
C ILE A 240 -4.40 -18.45 14.29
N ILE A 241 -4.62 -17.24 13.75
CA ILE A 241 -5.55 -16.99 12.65
C ILE A 241 -4.73 -16.79 11.38
N VAL A 242 -4.98 -17.62 10.37
CA VAL A 242 -4.35 -17.49 9.06
C VAL A 242 -5.21 -16.63 8.12
N PRO A 243 -4.60 -15.87 7.20
CA PRO A 243 -5.34 -15.05 6.24
C PRO A 243 -6.19 -15.94 5.33
N ALA A 244 -7.45 -15.52 5.10
CA ALA A 244 -8.38 -16.25 4.24
C ALA A 244 -8.06 -16.12 2.74
N MET A 245 -7.32 -15.09 2.37
CA MET A 245 -6.97 -14.80 0.98
C MET A 245 -5.53 -14.29 0.94
N THR A 246 -4.78 -14.66 -0.09
CA THR A 246 -3.58 -13.94 -0.47
C THR A 246 -3.99 -12.56 -0.98
N VAL A 247 -3.30 -11.51 -0.54
CA VAL A 247 -3.51 -10.17 -1.07
C VAL A 247 -2.79 -10.11 -2.42
N PRO A 248 -3.51 -10.05 -3.56
CA PRO A 248 -2.83 -9.81 -4.83
C PRO A 248 -2.14 -8.45 -4.79
N ARG A 249 -0.89 -8.40 -5.29
CA ARG A 249 0.00 -7.22 -5.24
C ARG A 249 -0.64 -5.99 -5.89
N PHE A 250 -1.48 -6.20 -6.90
CA PHE A 250 -2.32 -5.16 -7.51
C PHE A 250 -3.74 -5.73 -7.72
N ARG A 251 -4.75 -5.09 -7.12
CA ARG A 251 -6.17 -5.47 -7.32
C ARG A 251 -7.10 -4.29 -7.56
N LEU A 252 -6.58 -3.09 -7.38
CA LEU A 252 -7.30 -1.88 -7.67
C LEU A 252 -6.64 -1.30 -8.91
N LEU A 253 -7.41 -1.21 -10.00
CA LEU A 253 -7.03 -0.34 -11.09
C LEU A 253 -6.92 1.07 -10.45
N ASN A 254 -5.83 1.77 -10.71
CA ASN A 254 -5.60 3.16 -10.28
C ASN A 254 -4.94 3.89 -11.45
N HIS A 255 -4.94 5.22 -11.44
CA HIS A 255 -4.28 6.03 -12.45
C HIS A 255 -2.83 5.61 -12.68
N ASP A 256 -2.06 5.32 -11.64
CA ASP A 256 -0.66 4.86 -11.77
C ASP A 256 -0.54 3.51 -12.50
N VAL A 257 -1.46 2.59 -12.23
CA VAL A 257 -1.49 1.28 -12.90
C VAL A 257 -1.84 1.45 -14.38
N VAL A 258 -2.77 2.37 -14.68
CA VAL A 258 -3.14 2.70 -16.06
C VAL A 258 -1.97 3.38 -16.77
N LEU A 259 -1.32 4.37 -16.16
CA LEU A 259 -0.14 5.03 -16.71
C LEU A 259 0.97 4.02 -17.01
N ARG A 260 1.28 3.14 -16.04
CA ARG A 260 2.25 2.05 -16.24
C ARG A 260 1.88 1.18 -17.44
N GLY A 261 0.61 0.78 -17.55
CA GLY A 261 0.12 -0.01 -18.68
C GLY A 261 0.32 0.70 -20.02
N TYR A 262 -0.09 1.97 -20.12
CA TYR A 262 0.03 2.76 -21.35
C TYR A 262 1.48 3.02 -21.75
N TYR A 263 2.35 3.33 -20.79
CA TYR A 263 3.77 3.54 -21.06
C TYR A 263 4.48 2.24 -21.42
N SER A 264 4.12 1.11 -20.79
CA SER A 264 4.65 -0.20 -21.18
C SER A 264 4.21 -0.63 -22.59
N ALA A 265 3.02 -0.19 -23.03
CA ALA A 265 2.50 -0.44 -24.37
C ALA A 265 3.02 0.57 -25.42
N GLY A 266 3.90 1.51 -25.04
CA GLY A 266 4.47 2.50 -25.94
C GLY A 266 3.51 3.62 -26.39
N LEU A 267 2.39 3.82 -25.67
CA LEU A 267 1.36 4.82 -26.00
C LEU A 267 1.64 6.21 -25.41
N GLY A 268 2.84 6.42 -24.88
CA GLY A 268 3.31 7.66 -24.28
C GLY A 268 4.65 7.47 -23.60
N HIS A 269 5.28 8.57 -23.16
CA HIS A 269 6.56 8.56 -22.47
C HIS A 269 6.53 9.53 -21.29
N PRO A 270 6.83 9.09 -20.05
CA PRO A 270 6.81 9.96 -18.89
C PRO A 270 7.90 11.05 -18.95
N ASP A 271 9.07 10.73 -19.50
CA ASP A 271 10.26 11.60 -19.48
C ASP A 271 10.25 12.66 -20.60
N LYS A 272 9.35 12.55 -21.58
CA LYS A 272 9.29 13.48 -22.72
C LYS A 272 8.16 14.50 -22.51
N PRO A 273 8.44 15.82 -22.58
CA PRO A 273 7.41 16.84 -22.43
C PRO A 273 6.37 16.70 -23.55
N GLY A 274 5.09 16.83 -23.19
CA GLY A 274 3.97 16.72 -24.15
C GLY A 274 3.63 15.29 -24.60
N GLN A 275 4.38 14.27 -24.15
CA GLN A 275 4.15 12.86 -24.46
C GLN A 275 3.55 12.05 -23.29
N GLN A 276 3.11 12.76 -22.25
CA GLN A 276 2.47 12.16 -21.07
C GLN A 276 1.00 11.84 -21.36
N VAL A 277 0.53 10.72 -20.80
CA VAL A 277 -0.88 10.35 -20.83
C VAL A 277 -1.58 11.05 -19.68
N THR A 278 -2.72 11.69 -19.94
CA THR A 278 -3.53 12.38 -18.93
C THR A 278 -4.93 11.78 -18.83
N PHE A 279 -5.68 12.18 -17.82
CA PHE A 279 -7.01 11.66 -17.53
C PHE A 279 -8.00 12.81 -17.42
N GLU A 280 -9.15 12.67 -18.08
CA GLU A 280 -10.24 13.64 -18.00
C GLU A 280 -11.15 13.34 -16.80
N THR A 281 -11.27 12.07 -16.43
CA THR A 281 -12.12 11.64 -15.32
C THR A 281 -11.31 10.91 -14.27
N THR A 282 -11.70 11.06 -13.01
CA THR A 282 -11.29 10.09 -11.99
C THR A 282 -11.82 8.71 -12.36
N MET A 283 -11.04 7.69 -12.06
CA MET A 283 -11.47 6.31 -12.21
C MET A 283 -12.81 6.02 -11.53
N SER A 284 -13.72 5.43 -12.28
CA SER A 284 -15.08 5.11 -11.83
C SER A 284 -15.42 3.64 -12.12
N ARG A 285 -16.55 3.19 -11.60
CA ARG A 285 -17.10 1.87 -11.93
C ARG A 285 -18.07 2.00 -13.09
N THR A 286 -18.04 1.02 -13.98
CA THR A 286 -19.07 0.82 -15.02
C THR A 286 -20.47 0.85 -14.43
N LYS A 287 -21.47 1.25 -15.23
CA LYS A 287 -22.88 1.35 -14.85
C LYS A 287 -23.43 0.06 -14.22
N GLU A 288 -23.02 -1.09 -14.73
CA GLU A 288 -23.41 -2.42 -14.24
C GLU A 288 -22.60 -2.84 -13.00
N GLY A 289 -21.54 -2.11 -12.67
CA GLY A 289 -20.67 -2.38 -11.53
C GLY A 289 -19.72 -3.56 -11.72
N GLN A 290 -19.53 -4.05 -12.95
CA GLN A 290 -18.77 -5.26 -13.27
C GLN A 290 -17.32 -5.01 -13.72
N GLY A 291 -16.94 -3.74 -13.90
CA GLY A 291 -15.58 -3.31 -14.24
C GLY A 291 -15.29 -1.88 -13.80
N SER A 292 -14.03 -1.48 -13.92
CA SER A 292 -13.57 -0.11 -13.68
C SER A 292 -13.32 0.59 -15.02
N GLN A 293 -13.63 1.88 -15.11
CA GLN A 293 -13.49 2.67 -16.32
C GLN A 293 -12.81 4.02 -16.05
N VAL A 294 -12.14 4.55 -17.07
CA VAL A 294 -11.50 5.87 -17.04
C VAL A 294 -11.43 6.47 -18.45
N LYS A 295 -11.72 7.76 -18.58
CA LYS A 295 -11.46 8.53 -19.80
C LYS A 295 -9.98 8.94 -19.85
N VAL A 296 -9.28 8.45 -20.86
CA VAL A 296 -7.85 8.68 -21.08
C VAL A 296 -7.66 9.63 -22.25
N VAL A 297 -6.71 10.55 -22.09
CA VAL A 297 -6.29 11.47 -23.14
C VAL A 297 -4.86 11.13 -23.53
N LEU A 298 -4.68 10.73 -24.79
CA LEU A 298 -3.40 10.35 -25.37
C LEU A 298 -2.55 11.59 -25.69
N PRO A 299 -1.21 11.47 -25.73
CA PRO A 299 -0.35 12.54 -26.20
C PRO A 299 -0.59 12.90 -27.67
N HIS A 300 -0.15 14.09 -28.07
CA HIS A 300 -0.31 14.54 -29.45
C HIS A 300 0.47 13.63 -30.41
N GLY A 301 -0.14 13.29 -31.55
CA GLY A 301 0.42 12.36 -32.54
C GLY A 301 0.08 10.89 -32.32
N THR A 302 -0.50 10.52 -31.18
CA THR A 302 -1.03 9.16 -30.91
C THR A 302 -2.56 9.20 -30.88
N GLY A 303 -3.21 8.28 -31.60
CA GLY A 303 -4.67 8.22 -31.71
C GLY A 303 -5.26 6.89 -31.25
N PHE A 304 -6.58 6.78 -31.32
CA PHE A 304 -7.32 5.58 -30.90
C PHE A 304 -6.85 4.30 -31.61
N ASP A 305 -6.54 4.36 -32.91
CA ASP A 305 -6.07 3.20 -33.68
C ASP A 305 -4.79 2.59 -33.11
N ALA A 306 -3.88 3.42 -32.60
CA ALA A 306 -2.64 2.95 -31.98
C ALA A 306 -2.94 2.17 -30.69
N VAL A 307 -3.94 2.60 -29.91
CA VAL A 307 -4.36 1.91 -28.68
C VAL A 307 -5.03 0.58 -29.00
N VAL A 308 -5.88 0.53 -30.04
CA VAL A 308 -6.52 -0.70 -30.48
C VAL A 308 -5.47 -1.72 -30.92
N LYS A 309 -4.44 -1.27 -31.66
CA LYS A 309 -3.33 -2.12 -32.09
C LYS A 309 -2.48 -2.60 -30.90
N ALA A 310 -2.25 -1.74 -29.91
CA ALA A 310 -1.45 -2.05 -28.72
C ALA A 310 -2.28 -2.68 -27.58
N LYS A 311 -3.49 -3.17 -27.85
CA LYS A 311 -4.41 -3.69 -26.83
C LYS A 311 -3.80 -4.84 -26.01
N ASP A 312 -3.10 -5.76 -26.66
CA ASP A 312 -2.51 -6.93 -25.99
C ASP A 312 -1.35 -6.54 -25.08
N ASP A 313 -0.50 -5.61 -25.51
CA ASP A 313 0.59 -5.05 -24.72
C ASP A 313 0.05 -4.23 -23.54
N LEU A 314 -1.03 -3.48 -23.76
CA LEU A 314 -1.73 -2.76 -22.71
C LEU A 314 -2.34 -3.71 -21.68
N ALA A 315 -2.96 -4.81 -22.11
CA ALA A 315 -3.50 -5.83 -21.21
C ALA A 315 -2.39 -6.47 -20.36
N SER A 316 -1.24 -6.76 -20.98
CA SER A 316 -0.03 -7.23 -20.30
C SER A 316 0.48 -6.24 -19.24
N GLY A 317 0.61 -4.95 -19.58
CA GLY A 317 1.03 -3.91 -18.62
C GLY A 317 0.06 -3.65 -17.46
N LEU A 318 -1.22 -3.92 -17.70
CA LEU A 318 -2.28 -3.89 -16.69
C LEU A 318 -2.35 -5.18 -15.84
N ASP A 319 -1.62 -6.23 -16.20
CA ASP A 319 -1.66 -7.57 -15.59
C ASP A 319 -3.07 -8.20 -15.63
N VAL A 320 -3.74 -8.09 -16.78
CA VAL A 320 -5.09 -8.63 -17.02
C VAL A 320 -5.18 -9.36 -18.37
N ALA A 321 -6.20 -10.20 -18.54
CA ALA A 321 -6.43 -10.83 -19.83
C ALA A 321 -6.89 -9.80 -20.89
N PRO A 322 -6.50 -9.94 -22.17
CA PRO A 322 -6.97 -9.04 -23.24
C PRO A 322 -8.49 -9.01 -23.40
N SER A 323 -9.18 -10.10 -23.04
CA SER A 323 -10.66 -10.17 -23.05
C SER A 323 -11.31 -9.26 -22.00
N GLN A 324 -10.57 -8.85 -20.96
CA GLN A 324 -11.07 -7.95 -19.91
C GLN A 324 -10.95 -6.48 -20.31
N VAL A 325 -10.16 -6.15 -21.34
CA VAL A 325 -9.87 -4.77 -21.76
C VAL A 325 -10.80 -4.37 -22.91
N TYR A 326 -11.58 -3.32 -22.67
CA TYR A 326 -12.49 -2.71 -23.63
C TYR A 326 -12.09 -1.25 -23.85
N LEU A 327 -12.09 -0.84 -25.12
CA LEU A 327 -11.70 0.49 -25.56
C LEU A 327 -12.87 1.10 -26.33
N THR A 328 -13.37 2.23 -25.85
CA THR A 328 -14.49 2.94 -26.48
C THR A 328 -14.01 4.30 -26.98
N HIS A 329 -14.09 4.52 -28.30
CA HIS A 329 -13.70 5.78 -28.94
C HIS A 329 -14.60 6.95 -28.50
N ASP A 330 -14.00 8.12 -28.26
CA ASP A 330 -14.74 9.36 -28.04
C ASP A 330 -15.02 10.06 -29.39
N PRO A 331 -16.29 10.25 -29.79
CA PRO A 331 -16.62 10.87 -31.08
C PRO A 331 -16.08 12.30 -31.24
N THR A 332 -15.78 13.00 -30.14
CA THR A 332 -15.32 14.40 -30.17
C THR A 332 -13.82 14.53 -30.39
N SER A 333 -13.03 13.47 -30.16
CA SER A 333 -11.58 13.56 -30.25
C SER A 333 -10.92 12.21 -30.53
N HIS A 334 -10.09 12.18 -31.56
CA HIS A 334 -9.30 11.00 -31.94
C HIS A 334 -8.26 10.56 -30.88
N ARG A 335 -7.95 11.44 -29.93
CA ARG A 335 -6.98 11.21 -28.85
C ARG A 335 -7.63 10.77 -27.54
N ARG A 336 -8.95 10.87 -27.43
CA ARG A 336 -9.70 10.57 -26.22
C ARG A 336 -10.40 9.23 -26.39
N HIS A 337 -10.38 8.43 -25.34
CA HIS A 337 -11.14 7.19 -25.30
C HIS A 337 -11.40 6.76 -23.87
N THR A 338 -12.43 5.95 -23.70
CA THR A 338 -12.72 5.32 -22.42
C THR A 338 -12.07 3.94 -22.37
N LEU A 339 -11.16 3.74 -21.43
CA LEU A 339 -10.64 2.44 -21.06
C LEU A 339 -11.58 1.81 -20.03
N THR A 340 -12.07 0.61 -20.32
CA THR A 340 -12.85 -0.20 -19.37
C THR A 340 -12.16 -1.53 -19.14
N VAL A 341 -11.91 -1.87 -17.88
CA VAL A 341 -11.31 -3.13 -17.45
C VAL A 341 -12.29 -3.91 -16.59
N MET A 342 -12.68 -5.10 -17.04
CA MET A 342 -13.65 -5.95 -16.33
C MET A 342 -13.03 -6.66 -15.12
N ASP A 343 -13.78 -6.82 -14.03
CA ASP A 343 -13.31 -7.49 -12.80
C ASP A 343 -13.01 -8.99 -13.01
N ARG A 344 -13.65 -9.59 -14.01
CA ARG A 344 -13.49 -10.99 -14.40
C ARG A 344 -13.46 -11.08 -15.90
N ASP A 345 -12.78 -12.11 -16.39
CA ASP A 345 -12.83 -12.47 -17.80
C ASP A 345 -14.28 -12.79 -18.20
N PRO A 346 -14.89 -12.04 -19.14
CA PRO A 346 -16.24 -12.31 -19.62
C PRO A 346 -16.36 -13.69 -20.27
N LEU A 347 -15.26 -14.24 -20.82
CA LEU A 347 -15.24 -15.58 -21.41
C LEU A 347 -15.20 -16.69 -20.34
N ALA A 348 -14.77 -16.37 -19.12
CA ALA A 348 -14.77 -17.30 -18.00
C ALA A 348 -16.13 -17.39 -17.28
N VAL A 349 -17.05 -16.47 -17.58
CA VAL A 349 -18.42 -16.51 -17.05
C VAL A 349 -19.27 -17.41 -17.95
N PRO A 350 -19.91 -18.47 -17.43
CA PRO A 350 -20.80 -19.30 -18.25
C PRO A 350 -21.88 -18.44 -18.89
N ALA A 351 -22.10 -18.62 -20.20
CA ALA A 351 -23.22 -18.01 -20.90
C ALA A 351 -24.51 -18.42 -20.18
N GLY A 352 -25.11 -17.48 -19.46
CA GLY A 352 -26.35 -17.77 -18.73
C GLY A 352 -27.53 -17.88 -19.69
N LYS A 353 -28.71 -18.08 -19.11
CA LYS A 353 -29.91 -18.34 -19.89
C LYS A 353 -30.30 -17.09 -20.66
N THR A 354 -30.30 -17.18 -21.99
CA THR A 354 -30.83 -16.14 -22.85
C THR A 354 -32.31 -15.88 -22.53
N PRO A 355 -32.77 -14.63 -22.61
CA PRO A 355 -34.19 -14.32 -22.41
C PRO A 355 -35.11 -14.99 -23.44
N LEU A 356 -34.56 -15.53 -24.53
CA LEU A 356 -35.27 -16.26 -25.57
C LEU A 356 -35.58 -17.72 -25.18
N LEU A 357 -34.94 -18.25 -24.13
CA LEU A 357 -35.26 -19.57 -23.56
C LEU A 357 -36.63 -19.64 -22.89
N ASP A 358 -37.31 -18.51 -22.69
CA ASP A 358 -38.68 -18.49 -22.16
C ASP A 358 -39.74 -18.92 -23.19
N CYS A 359 -39.36 -19.11 -24.46
CA CYS A 359 -40.22 -19.50 -25.58
C CYS A 359 -41.48 -18.61 -25.72
N LYS A 360 -41.43 -17.36 -25.26
CA LYS A 360 -42.57 -16.44 -25.36
C LYS A 360 -42.57 -15.76 -26.73
N PRO A 361 -43.75 -15.53 -27.34
CA PRO A 361 -43.83 -14.75 -28.58
C PRO A 361 -43.29 -13.34 -28.36
N ARG A 362 -42.30 -12.94 -29.17
CA ARG A 362 -41.68 -11.60 -29.17
C ARG A 362 -42.04 -10.88 -30.46
N ASN A 363 -42.23 -9.57 -30.38
CA ASN A 363 -42.53 -8.74 -31.55
C ASN A 363 -41.22 -8.38 -32.26
N ILE A 364 -41.12 -8.65 -33.57
CA ILE A 364 -39.95 -8.33 -34.40
C ILE A 364 -39.63 -6.83 -34.47
N TRP A 365 -40.64 -5.98 -34.23
CA TRP A 365 -40.52 -4.52 -34.21
C TRP A 365 -40.14 -3.97 -32.84
N LYS A 366 -40.03 -4.82 -31.81
CA LYS A 366 -39.55 -4.45 -30.48
C LYS A 366 -38.17 -5.08 -30.26
N PRO A 367 -37.21 -4.36 -29.67
CA PRO A 367 -35.90 -4.91 -29.40
C PRO A 367 -36.03 -6.17 -28.53
N ALA A 368 -35.63 -7.31 -29.10
CA ALA A 368 -35.53 -8.56 -28.38
C ALA A 368 -34.12 -8.61 -27.76
N PRO A 369 -34.00 -8.84 -26.44
CA PRO A 369 -32.69 -8.99 -25.83
C PRO A 369 -32.04 -10.27 -26.37
N PHE A 370 -30.93 -10.12 -27.09
CA PHE A 370 -30.11 -11.20 -27.62
C PHE A 370 -28.82 -11.26 -26.81
N GLY A 371 -28.55 -12.40 -26.18
CA GLY A 371 -27.50 -12.50 -25.15
C GLY A 371 -27.98 -12.07 -23.76
N LEU A 372 -27.05 -12.08 -22.79
CA LEU A 372 -27.26 -11.64 -21.42
C LEU A 372 -26.99 -10.16 -21.24
#